data_AF-A0A4R2RYX6-F1
#
_entry.id   AF-A0A4R2RYX6-F1
#
_cell.length_a   1.000
_cell.length_b   1.000
_cell.length_c   1.000
_cell.angle_alpha   90.00
_cell.angle_beta   90.00
_cell.angle_gamma   90.00
#
_symmetry.space_group_name_H-M   'P 1'
#
loop_
_entity.id
_entity.type
_entity.pdbx_description
1 polymer ?
#
loop_
_entity_poly.entity_id
_entity_poly.type
_entity_poly.pdbx_seq_one_letter_code
_entity_poly.pdbx_strand_id
1 'polypeptide(L)'
;MKMLKEKARRSVIVFMLIGLVGSISPAYAKNEPSIAQYNSIEKSLDGVTNYKSKINNINKGLKEKKVKDITCTITFNKTLDDDSLEEYIKSHKIKPIQIQSRGIENNERITGASIYHNNMKKQLKELMGEAAFLGFTDMYCKIDYDNIEQIENDPLTFLVDTSLDDSVTNSKEFFPHSLTWLLEDLNA
;
A
#
# COMPACT_ATOMS: atom_id res chain seq x y z
N MET A 1 26.51 -14.01 -29.82
CA MET A 1 26.44 -12.85 -28.91
C MET A 1 25.05 -12.22 -29.05
N LYS A 2 24.06 -12.70 -28.27
CA LYS A 2 22.68 -12.19 -28.29
C LYS A 2 22.56 -11.14 -27.17
N MET A 3 22.43 -9.88 -27.55
CA MET A 3 22.02 -8.80 -26.66
C MET A 3 20.59 -9.07 -26.18
N LEU A 4 20.45 -9.45 -24.92
CA LEU A 4 19.17 -9.41 -24.20
C LEU A 4 18.83 -7.94 -23.98
N LYS A 5 17.86 -7.44 -24.75
CA LYS A 5 17.20 -6.16 -24.48
C LYS A 5 16.50 -6.29 -23.14
N GLU A 6 16.94 -5.50 -22.17
CA GLU A 6 16.26 -5.23 -20.92
C GLU A 6 14.88 -4.63 -21.26
N LYS A 7 13.84 -5.46 -21.27
CA LYS A 7 12.45 -4.97 -21.32
C LYS A 7 12.18 -4.35 -19.95
N ALA A 8 12.13 -3.03 -19.89
CA ALA A 8 11.54 -2.32 -18.77
C ALA A 8 10.12 -2.90 -18.53
N ARG A 9 9.95 -3.59 -17.39
CA ARG A 9 8.68 -4.17 -16.97
C ARG A 9 7.69 -3.03 -16.72
N ARG A 10 6.80 -2.79 -17.69
CA ARG A 10 5.74 -1.79 -17.55
C ARG A 10 4.63 -2.40 -16.71
N SER A 11 4.22 -1.67 -15.69
CA SER A 11 3.11 -2.06 -14.85
C SER A 11 1.94 -1.16 -15.15
N VAL A 12 0.79 -1.77 -15.43
CA VAL A 12 -0.44 -1.06 -15.76
C VAL A 12 -1.27 -0.94 -14.49
N ILE A 13 -1.53 0.30 -14.06
CA ILE A 13 -2.47 0.59 -12.98
C ILE A 13 -3.80 0.96 -13.65
N VAL A 14 -4.86 0.19 -13.37
CA VAL A 14 -6.21 0.46 -13.88
C VAL A 14 -7.04 1.06 -12.75
N PHE A 15 -7.43 2.33 -12.89
CA PHE A 15 -8.39 3.00 -12.01
C PHE A 15 -9.75 3.09 -12.69
N MET A 16 -10.83 2.68 -12.03
CA MET A 16 -12.20 3.00 -12.47
C MET A 16 -12.82 4.00 -11.49
N LEU A 17 -12.77 5.27 -11.89
CA LEU A 17 -13.51 6.37 -11.24
C LEU A 17 -14.93 6.39 -11.82
N ILE A 18 -15.94 6.04 -11.02
CA ILE A 18 -17.33 6.29 -11.40
C ILE A 18 -17.68 7.72 -10.97
N GLY A 19 -17.59 8.68 -11.90
CA GLY A 19 -18.29 9.97 -11.78
C GLY A 19 -17.54 11.22 -12.26
N LEU A 20 -17.95 11.71 -13.43
CA LEU A 20 -17.68 13.01 -14.09
C LEU A 20 -16.31 13.26 -14.75
N VAL A 21 -16.41 13.44 -16.06
CA VAL A 21 -15.38 13.83 -17.03
C VAL A 21 -14.72 15.14 -16.60
N GLY A 22 -13.50 15.04 -16.08
CA GLY A 22 -12.51 16.10 -16.03
C GLY A 22 -11.22 15.54 -16.62
N SER A 23 -10.87 16.00 -17.82
CA SER A 23 -9.66 15.63 -18.55
C SER A 23 -8.40 15.66 -17.68
N ILE A 24 -7.86 14.48 -17.35
CA ILE A 24 -6.54 14.34 -16.74
C ILE A 24 -5.48 14.46 -17.83
N SER A 25 -5.00 15.68 -18.03
CA SER A 25 -3.73 15.94 -18.74
C SER A 25 -2.57 15.28 -17.98
N PRO A 26 -1.56 14.70 -18.68
CA PRO A 26 -0.42 14.02 -18.05
C PRO A 26 0.64 15.00 -17.53
N ALA A 27 0.24 15.95 -16.68
CA ALA A 27 1.10 17.02 -16.17
C ALA A 27 1.13 17.16 -14.62
N TYR A 28 0.49 16.25 -13.88
CA TYR A 28 0.45 16.28 -12.40
C TYR A 28 0.97 14.97 -11.79
N ALA A 29 2.26 14.69 -11.93
CA ALA A 29 2.90 13.58 -11.20
C ALA A 29 4.12 14.04 -10.38
N LYS A 30 4.44 15.34 -10.37
CA LYS A 30 5.75 15.79 -9.90
C LYS A 30 5.85 16.18 -8.42
N ASN A 31 4.76 16.28 -7.64
CA ASN A 31 4.84 16.77 -6.25
C ASN A 31 3.77 16.20 -5.28
N GLU A 32 3.35 14.94 -5.39
CA GLU A 32 2.56 14.34 -4.29
C GLU A 32 3.50 13.89 -3.16
N PRO A 33 3.23 14.23 -1.88
CA PRO A 33 4.09 13.84 -0.75
C PRO A 33 4.34 12.33 -0.64
N SER A 34 3.33 11.52 -0.99
CA SER A 34 3.41 10.07 -1.09
C SER A 34 4.48 9.62 -2.09
N ILE A 35 4.41 10.10 -3.32
CA ILE A 35 5.33 9.76 -4.41
C ILE A 35 6.75 10.23 -4.06
N ALA A 36 6.88 11.46 -3.56
CA ALA A 36 8.18 12.02 -3.17
C ALA A 36 8.85 11.20 -2.07
N GLN A 37 8.09 10.80 -1.05
CA GLN A 37 8.57 9.94 0.02
C GLN A 37 9.01 8.57 -0.52
N TYR A 38 8.19 7.91 -1.33
CA TYR A 38 8.54 6.60 -1.91
C TYR A 38 9.81 6.66 -2.75
N ASN A 39 9.98 7.72 -3.54
CA ASN A 39 11.17 7.92 -4.37
C ASN A 39 12.43 8.22 -3.55
N SER A 40 12.28 8.71 -2.32
CA SER A 40 13.42 8.95 -1.41
C SER A 40 13.97 7.66 -0.77
N ILE A 41 13.24 6.56 -0.85
CA ILE A 41 13.68 5.27 -0.30
C ILE A 41 14.75 4.68 -1.21
N GLU A 42 15.91 4.36 -0.64
CA GLU A 42 16.96 3.63 -1.33
C GLU A 42 16.44 2.26 -1.78
N LYS A 43 16.64 1.92 -3.07
CA LYS A 43 16.08 0.73 -3.71
C LYS A 43 16.97 -0.51 -3.46
N SER A 44 17.20 -0.81 -2.19
CA SER A 44 18.00 -1.93 -1.69
C SER A 44 17.35 -2.53 -0.43
N LEU A 45 17.76 -3.74 -0.04
CA LEU A 45 17.28 -4.36 1.21
C LEU A 45 17.66 -3.53 2.45
N ASP A 46 18.85 -2.96 2.45
CA ASP A 46 19.32 -2.06 3.51
C ASP A 46 18.48 -0.78 3.54
N GLY A 47 18.16 -0.22 2.37
CA GLY A 47 17.26 0.92 2.22
C GLY A 47 15.86 0.67 2.80
N VAL A 48 15.29 -0.49 2.51
CA VAL A 48 14.01 -0.93 3.06
C VAL A 48 14.09 -1.09 4.59
N THR A 49 15.17 -1.69 5.10
CA THR A 49 15.39 -1.89 6.54
C THR A 49 15.53 -0.56 7.27
N ASN A 50 16.30 0.36 6.71
CA ASN A 50 16.49 1.72 7.22
C ASN A 50 15.18 2.50 7.24
N TYR A 51 14.39 2.38 6.17
CA TYR A 51 13.07 3.00 6.08
C TYR A 51 12.11 2.44 7.13
N LYS A 52 12.00 1.11 7.26
CA LYS A 52 11.19 0.45 8.30
C LYS A 52 11.58 0.90 9.71
N SER A 53 12.89 1.01 10.00
CA SER A 53 13.38 1.52 11.28
C SER A 53 12.95 2.98 11.54
N LYS A 54 13.05 3.85 10.52
CA LYS A 54 12.55 5.23 10.60
C LYS A 54 11.05 5.27 10.90
N ILE A 55 10.25 4.48 10.22
CA ILE A 55 8.79 4.42 10.44
C ILE A 55 8.46 3.94 11.85
N ASN A 56 9.11 2.88 12.34
CA ASN A 56 8.90 2.39 13.70
C ASN A 56 9.18 3.47 14.76
N ASN A 57 10.18 4.34 14.53
CA ASN A 57 10.44 5.48 15.40
C ASN A 57 9.33 6.55 15.36
N ILE A 58 8.76 6.81 14.17
CA ILE A 58 7.59 7.69 14.02
C ILE A 58 6.39 7.11 14.79
N ASN A 59 6.11 5.82 14.58
CA ASN A 59 5.02 5.09 15.23
C ASN A 59 5.14 5.13 16.76
N LYS A 60 6.36 4.99 17.29
CA LYS A 60 6.63 5.16 18.73
C LYS A 60 6.19 6.53 19.25
N GLY A 61 6.51 7.61 18.53
CA GLY A 61 6.08 8.96 18.91
C GLY A 61 4.56 9.13 18.89
N LEU A 62 3.86 8.50 17.95
CA LEU A 62 2.39 8.51 17.90
C LEU A 62 1.76 7.73 19.06
N LYS A 63 2.34 6.59 19.43
CA LYS A 63 1.96 5.80 20.63
C LYS A 63 2.05 6.63 21.90
N GLU A 64 3.16 7.35 22.10
CA GLU A 64 3.37 8.21 23.27
C GLU A 64 2.37 9.37 23.34
N LYS A 65 2.05 9.98 22.19
CA LYS A 65 1.06 11.07 22.06
C LYS A 65 -0.39 10.59 22.11
N LYS A 66 -0.65 9.28 22.05
CA LYS A 66 -1.98 8.67 22.06
C LYS A 66 -2.89 9.16 20.94
N VAL A 67 -2.34 9.31 19.73
CA VAL A 67 -3.08 9.81 18.55
C VAL A 67 -4.15 8.81 18.12
N LYS A 68 -5.31 9.31 17.69
CA LYS A 68 -6.45 8.53 17.22
C LYS A 68 -6.69 8.82 15.74
N ASP A 69 -7.32 7.88 15.03
CA ASP A 69 -7.62 8.03 13.60
C ASP A 69 -6.40 8.31 12.71
N ILE A 70 -5.26 7.71 13.06
CA ILE A 70 -3.98 7.84 12.36
C ILE A 70 -4.10 7.29 10.95
N THR A 71 -3.85 8.14 9.98
CA THR A 71 -3.78 7.78 8.55
C THR A 71 -2.54 6.95 8.30
N CYS A 72 -2.72 5.74 7.76
CA CYS A 72 -1.60 4.86 7.50
C CYS A 72 -1.79 3.93 6.31
N THR A 73 -0.67 3.42 5.84
CA THR A 73 -0.62 2.34 4.86
C THR A 73 -0.02 1.11 5.52
N ILE A 74 -0.74 -0.01 5.45
CA ILE A 74 -0.24 -1.31 5.90
C ILE A 74 0.21 -2.08 4.67
N THR A 75 1.50 -2.39 4.60
CA THR A 75 2.06 -3.34 3.61
C THR A 75 2.06 -4.73 4.23
N PHE A 76 1.49 -5.71 3.55
CA PHE A 76 1.54 -7.10 3.99
C PHE A 76 2.83 -7.78 3.55
N ASN A 77 3.30 -8.76 4.33
CA ASN A 77 4.49 -9.54 3.99
C ASN A 77 4.25 -10.64 2.96
N LYS A 78 2.98 -10.96 2.69
CA LYS A 78 2.52 -11.87 1.64
C LYS A 78 1.12 -11.45 1.23
N THR A 79 0.65 -11.95 0.08
CA THR A 79 -0.73 -11.71 -0.32
C THR A 79 -1.69 -12.38 0.66
N LEU A 80 -2.77 -11.68 1.01
CA LEU A 80 -3.87 -12.21 1.80
C LEU A 80 -5.03 -12.62 0.89
N ASP A 81 -5.71 -13.71 1.23
CA ASP A 81 -7.05 -13.98 0.70
C ASP A 81 -8.11 -13.18 1.45
N ASP A 82 -9.38 -13.37 1.10
CA ASP A 82 -10.49 -12.61 1.68
C ASP A 82 -10.65 -12.89 3.16
N ASP A 83 -10.66 -14.17 3.52
CA ASP A 83 -10.92 -14.59 4.89
C ASP A 83 -9.81 -14.08 5.81
N SER A 84 -8.55 -14.17 5.34
CA SER A 84 -7.40 -13.62 6.07
C SER A 84 -7.45 -12.10 6.17
N LEU A 85 -7.87 -11.39 5.12
CA LEU A 85 -7.99 -9.93 5.14
C LEU A 85 -9.09 -9.47 6.12
N GLU A 86 -10.26 -10.10 6.06
CA GLU A 86 -11.39 -9.79 6.93
C GLU A 86 -11.07 -10.10 8.40
N GLU A 87 -10.42 -11.24 8.66
CA GLU A 87 -9.94 -11.59 9.99
C GLU A 87 -8.92 -10.56 10.50
N TYR A 88 -7.96 -10.16 9.67
CA TYR A 88 -6.94 -9.18 10.01
C TYR A 88 -7.54 -7.79 10.32
N ILE A 89 -8.49 -7.31 9.51
CA ILE A 89 -9.18 -6.04 9.75
C ILE A 89 -9.94 -6.08 11.08
N LYS A 90 -10.63 -7.18 11.36
CA LYS A 90 -11.45 -7.35 12.56
C LYS A 90 -10.59 -7.51 13.83
N SER A 91 -9.57 -8.36 13.79
CA SER A 91 -8.67 -8.62 14.92
C SER A 91 -7.98 -7.33 15.35
N HIS A 92 -7.62 -6.49 14.38
CA HIS A 92 -6.89 -5.27 14.63
C HIS A 92 -7.73 -4.00 14.76
N LYS A 93 -9.05 -4.11 14.63
CA LYS A 93 -10.01 -2.98 14.67
C LYS A 93 -9.61 -1.87 13.69
N ILE A 94 -9.18 -2.26 12.49
CA ILE A 94 -8.74 -1.33 11.45
C ILE A 94 -9.96 -0.68 10.81
N LYS A 95 -9.86 0.59 10.44
CA LYS A 95 -10.85 1.30 9.62
C LYS A 95 -10.33 1.36 8.17
N PRO A 96 -10.58 0.33 7.35
CA PRO A 96 -10.08 0.28 5.98
C PRO A 96 -10.74 1.36 5.11
N ILE A 97 -9.97 1.92 4.18
CA ILE A 97 -10.42 2.96 3.24
C ILE A 97 -10.26 2.47 1.80
N GLN A 98 -9.09 1.95 1.46
CA GLN A 98 -8.79 1.39 0.15
C GLN A 98 -7.94 0.14 0.32
N ILE A 99 -8.21 -0.88 -0.48
CA ILE A 99 -7.41 -2.10 -0.55
C ILE A 99 -6.76 -2.18 -1.93
N GLN A 100 -5.51 -2.66 -1.96
CA GLN A 100 -4.84 -3.06 -3.18
C GLN A 100 -4.67 -4.57 -3.25
N SER A 101 -4.65 -5.08 -4.47
CA SER A 101 -4.52 -6.49 -4.77
C SER A 101 -3.63 -6.71 -5.98
N ARG A 102 -3.11 -7.93 -6.06
CA ARG A 102 -2.23 -8.37 -7.13
C ARG A 102 -2.93 -9.40 -8.00
N GLY A 103 -2.79 -9.22 -9.31
CA GLY A 103 -3.06 -10.24 -10.32
C GLY A 103 -1.82 -10.50 -11.16
N ILE A 104 -1.80 -11.65 -11.85
CA ILE A 104 -0.81 -11.97 -12.88
C ILE A 104 -1.50 -12.35 -14.17
N GLU A 105 -1.08 -11.72 -15.28
CA GLU A 105 -1.49 -12.08 -16.63
C GLU A 105 -0.25 -12.07 -17.52
N ASN A 106 -0.01 -13.15 -18.29
CA ASN A 106 1.14 -13.23 -19.21
C ASN A 106 2.51 -12.93 -18.57
N ASN A 107 2.74 -13.35 -17.32
CA ASN A 107 3.91 -13.04 -16.50
C ASN A 107 4.11 -11.54 -16.18
N GLU A 108 3.09 -10.71 -16.42
CA GLU A 108 3.05 -9.32 -16.01
C GLU A 108 2.20 -9.17 -14.74
N ARG A 109 2.63 -8.26 -13.87
CA ARG A 109 1.92 -7.95 -12.63
C ARG A 109 0.87 -6.88 -12.91
N ILE A 110 -0.35 -7.13 -12.45
CA ILE A 110 -1.47 -6.19 -12.49
C ILE A 110 -1.82 -5.81 -11.06
N THR A 111 -1.97 -4.51 -10.78
CA THR A 111 -2.48 -4.03 -9.49
C THR A 111 -3.90 -3.53 -9.67
N GLY A 112 -4.82 -4.10 -8.89
CA GLY A 112 -6.17 -3.57 -8.74
C GLY A 112 -6.27 -2.84 -7.40
N ALA A 113 -6.86 -1.65 -7.41
CA ALA A 113 -7.18 -0.89 -6.22
C ALA A 113 -8.68 -0.61 -6.16
N SER A 114 -9.29 -0.75 -4.99
CA SER A 114 -10.70 -0.40 -4.77
C SER A 114 -10.91 0.16 -3.38
N ILE A 115 -11.87 1.07 -3.26
CA ILE A 115 -12.37 1.53 -1.97
C ILE A 115 -12.91 0.32 -1.22
N TYR A 116 -12.68 0.25 0.09
CA TYR A 116 -13.13 -0.90 0.88
C TYR A 116 -14.66 -0.89 1.02
N HIS A 117 -15.30 -1.99 0.61
CA HIS A 117 -16.73 -2.27 0.79
C HIS A 117 -17.03 -3.75 0.53
N ASN A 118 -18.24 -4.21 0.90
CA ASN A 118 -18.66 -5.63 0.86
C ASN A 118 -18.55 -6.34 -0.51
N ASN A 119 -18.39 -5.60 -1.60
CA ASN A 119 -18.31 -6.15 -2.97
C ASN A 119 -16.95 -5.86 -3.64
N MET A 120 -15.97 -5.36 -2.89
CA MET A 120 -14.71 -4.87 -3.46
C MET A 120 -13.96 -5.96 -4.22
N LYS A 121 -13.98 -7.22 -3.74
CA LYS A 121 -13.33 -8.33 -4.43
C LYS A 121 -13.90 -8.55 -5.82
N LYS A 122 -15.23 -8.54 -5.94
CA LYS A 122 -15.88 -8.72 -7.23
C LYS A 122 -15.43 -7.62 -8.20
N GLN A 123 -15.42 -6.37 -7.73
CA GLN A 123 -14.92 -5.25 -8.53
C GLN A 123 -13.44 -5.40 -8.90
N LEU A 124 -12.58 -5.79 -7.95
CA LEU A 124 -11.15 -5.99 -8.21
C LEU A 124 -10.91 -7.10 -9.24
N LYS A 125 -11.67 -8.19 -9.16
CA LYS A 125 -11.63 -9.26 -10.18
C LYS A 125 -12.11 -8.77 -11.54
N GLU A 126 -13.19 -8.00 -11.58
CA GLU A 126 -13.70 -7.39 -12.82
C GLU A 126 -12.69 -6.42 -13.44
N LEU A 127 -12.01 -5.61 -12.62
CA LEU A 127 -10.95 -4.69 -13.05
C LEU A 127 -9.72 -5.42 -13.59
N MET A 128 -9.39 -6.58 -13.01
CA MET A 128 -8.26 -7.41 -13.40
C MET A 128 -8.54 -8.26 -14.65
N GLY A 129 -9.81 -8.40 -15.06
CA GLY A 129 -10.19 -9.18 -16.23
C GLY A 129 -9.76 -10.65 -16.11
N GLU A 130 -8.95 -11.12 -17.07
CA GLU A 130 -8.45 -12.50 -17.14
C GLU A 130 -7.22 -12.77 -16.27
N ALA A 131 -6.71 -11.76 -15.55
CA ALA A 131 -5.55 -11.94 -14.69
C ALA A 131 -5.86 -12.89 -13.52
N ALA A 132 -4.94 -13.80 -13.23
CA ALA A 132 -5.02 -14.68 -12.07
C ALA A 132 -4.85 -13.85 -10.79
N PHE A 133 -5.94 -13.68 -10.04
CA PHE A 133 -5.94 -12.99 -8.75
C PHE A 133 -5.09 -13.75 -7.72
N LEU A 134 -4.11 -13.07 -7.13
CA LEU A 134 -3.18 -13.65 -6.15
C LEU A 134 -3.50 -13.28 -4.70
N GLY A 135 -4.30 -12.25 -4.48
CA GLY A 135 -4.66 -11.76 -3.15
C GLY A 135 -4.37 -10.27 -2.95
N PHE A 136 -4.65 -9.81 -1.74
CA PHE A 136 -4.50 -8.43 -1.29
C PHE A 136 -3.08 -8.17 -0.79
N THR A 137 -2.48 -7.05 -1.17
CA THR A 137 -1.06 -6.75 -0.91
C THR A 137 -0.83 -5.66 0.11
N ASP A 138 -1.77 -4.73 0.21
CA ASP A 138 -1.69 -3.59 1.11
C ASP A 138 -3.04 -2.91 1.26
N MET A 139 -3.15 -2.07 2.28
CA MET A 139 -4.32 -1.23 2.51
C MET A 139 -3.96 0.18 2.95
N TYR A 140 -4.80 1.12 2.55
CA TYR A 140 -4.91 2.44 3.13
C TYR A 140 -6.02 2.40 4.18
N CYS A 141 -5.72 2.86 5.39
CA CYS A 141 -6.64 2.74 6.50
C CYS A 141 -6.38 3.80 7.58
N LYS A 142 -7.31 3.88 8.53
CA LYS A 142 -7.12 4.59 9.79
C LYS A 142 -7.03 3.60 10.95
N ILE A 143 -6.09 3.86 11.85
CA ILE A 143 -5.88 3.07 13.07
C ILE A 143 -5.74 4.00 14.26
N ASP A 144 -5.92 3.45 15.45
CA ASP A 144 -5.64 4.15 16.69
C ASP A 144 -4.27 3.76 17.26
N TYR A 145 -3.66 4.63 18.06
CA TYR A 145 -2.34 4.39 18.64
C TYR A 145 -2.20 3.06 19.40
N ASP A 146 -3.27 2.62 20.06
CA ASP A 146 -3.32 1.40 20.87
C ASP A 146 -3.32 0.13 20.02
N ASN A 147 -3.57 0.25 18.71
CA ASN A 147 -3.47 -0.87 17.77
C ASN A 147 -2.12 -0.90 17.04
N ILE A 148 -1.29 0.14 17.10
CA ILE A 148 -0.02 0.18 16.33
C ILE A 148 0.87 -1.02 16.66
N GLU A 149 1.12 -1.28 17.94
CA GLU A 149 2.07 -2.32 18.36
C GLU A 149 1.60 -3.73 17.99
N GLN A 150 0.30 -4.04 18.12
CA GLN A 150 -0.19 -5.35 17.72
C GLN A 150 -0.10 -5.55 16.21
N ILE A 151 -0.31 -4.50 15.42
CA ILE A 151 -0.26 -4.57 13.95
C ILE A 151 1.21 -4.69 13.52
N GLU A 152 2.13 -3.92 14.10
CA GLU A 152 3.58 -4.00 13.84
C GLU A 152 4.17 -5.39 14.12
N ASN A 153 3.64 -6.09 15.13
CA ASN A 153 4.08 -7.41 15.54
C ASN A 153 3.29 -8.56 14.90
N ASP A 154 2.24 -8.27 14.12
CA ASP A 154 1.49 -9.30 13.44
C ASP A 154 2.34 -9.95 12.33
N PRO A 155 2.41 -11.29 12.26
CA PRO A 155 3.24 -11.99 11.30
C PRO A 155 2.78 -11.82 9.84
N LEU A 156 1.64 -11.19 9.56
CA LEU A 156 1.19 -10.82 8.22
C LEU A 156 1.62 -9.40 7.82
N THR A 157 2.08 -8.61 8.77
CA THR A 157 2.48 -7.21 8.56
C THR A 157 3.95 -7.11 8.18
N PHE A 158 4.22 -6.48 7.04
CA PHE A 158 5.56 -6.01 6.75
C PHE A 158 5.84 -4.66 7.40
N LEU A 159 4.94 -3.69 7.22
CA LEU A 159 5.11 -2.32 7.70
C LEU A 159 3.75 -1.63 7.92
N VAL A 160 3.64 -0.86 8.99
CA VAL A 160 2.56 0.11 9.23
C VAL A 160 3.16 1.50 9.07
N ASP A 161 2.96 2.12 7.90
CA ASP A 161 3.53 3.43 7.59
C ASP A 161 2.54 4.54 7.92
N THR A 162 2.86 5.34 8.95
CA THR A 162 2.08 6.50 9.39
C THR A 162 2.77 7.83 9.04
N SER A 163 3.82 7.82 8.24
CA SER A 163 4.72 8.98 8.09
C SER A 163 4.11 10.20 7.41
N LEU A 164 2.96 10.03 6.75
CA LEU A 164 2.19 11.11 6.13
C LEU A 164 0.90 11.45 6.87
N ASP A 165 0.73 10.91 8.08
CA ASP A 165 -0.32 11.34 9.00
C ASP A 165 -0.17 12.84 9.33
N ASP A 166 -1.29 13.50 9.59
CA ASP A 166 -1.31 14.93 9.87
C ASP A 166 -0.56 15.26 11.18
N SER A 167 -0.59 14.36 12.16
CA SER A 167 0.08 14.50 13.46
C SER A 167 1.59 14.31 13.35
N VAL A 168 2.07 13.86 12.19
CA VAL A 168 3.49 13.75 11.83
C VAL A 168 3.91 14.93 10.95
N THR A 169 3.13 15.25 9.92
CA THR A 169 3.52 16.22 8.89
C THR A 169 3.08 17.66 9.19
N ASN A 170 2.11 17.87 10.09
CA ASN A 170 1.39 19.13 10.28
C ASN A 170 0.80 19.68 8.97
N SER A 171 0.40 18.78 8.06
CA SER A 171 -0.13 19.10 6.74
C SER A 171 -1.41 18.29 6.47
N LYS A 172 -2.01 18.48 5.29
CA LYS A 172 -3.19 17.70 4.89
C LYS A 172 -2.85 16.19 4.92
N GLU A 173 -3.78 15.38 5.43
CA GLU A 173 -3.63 13.91 5.47
C GLU A 173 -3.37 13.34 4.06
N PHE A 174 -2.31 12.54 3.94
CA PHE A 174 -2.02 11.69 2.78
C PHE A 174 -1.70 10.27 3.25
N PHE A 175 -1.96 9.29 2.38
CA PHE A 175 -1.52 7.91 2.62
C PHE A 175 -0.10 7.72 2.09
N PRO A 176 0.84 7.18 2.90
CA PRO A 176 2.13 6.73 2.40
C PRO A 176 1.98 5.70 1.27
N HIS A 177 2.90 5.64 0.32
CA HIS A 177 2.87 4.53 -0.63
C HIS A 177 3.32 3.23 0.03
N SER A 178 2.60 2.15 -0.27
CA SER A 178 2.99 0.80 0.15
C SER A 178 4.38 0.43 -0.39
N LEU A 179 5.11 -0.37 0.38
CA LEU A 179 6.38 -0.96 -0.05
C LEU A 179 6.22 -2.21 -0.91
N THR A 180 5.00 -2.70 -1.15
CA THR A 180 4.72 -3.92 -1.94
C THR A 180 5.55 -4.00 -3.23
N TRP A 181 5.53 -2.93 -4.02
CA TRP A 181 6.26 -2.87 -5.29
C TRP A 181 7.76 -3.03 -5.12
N LEU A 182 8.33 -2.32 -4.13
CA LEU A 182 9.75 -2.38 -3.84
C LEU A 182 10.16 -3.77 -3.34
N LEU A 183 9.37 -4.39 -2.47
CA LEU A 183 9.64 -5.73 -1.94
C LEU A 183 9.63 -6.78 -3.04
N GLU A 184 8.62 -6.74 -3.91
CA GLU A 184 8.54 -7.67 -5.04
C GLU A 184 9.70 -7.46 -6.04
N ASP A 185 10.15 -6.23 -6.27
CA ASP A 185 11.29 -5.94 -7.15
C ASP A 185 12.62 -6.44 -6.57
N LEU A 186 12.73 -6.43 -5.24
CA LEU A 186 13.89 -6.95 -4.50
C LEU A 186 13.82 -8.46 -4.28
N ASN A 187 12.70 -9.11 -4.60
CA ASN A 187 12.37 -10.49 -4.20
C ASN A 187 12.51 -10.72 -2.68
N ALA A 188 12.01 -9.76 -1.90
CA ALA A 188 12.11 -9.69 -0.44
C ALA A 188 10.79 -10.02 0.25
#